data_AF-A0A660Y0E4-F1
#
_entry.id   AF-A0A660Y0E4-F1
#
_cell.length_a   1.000
_cell.length_b   1.000
_cell.length_c   1.000
_cell.angle_alpha   90.00
_cell.angle_beta   90.00
_cell.angle_gamma   90.00
#
_symmetry.space_group_name_H-M   'P 1'
#
loop_
_entity.id
_entity.type
_entity.pdbx_description
1 polymer ?
#
loop_
_entity_poly.entity_id
_entity_poly.type
_entity_poly.pdbx_seq_one_letter_code
_entity_poly.pdbx_strand_id
1 'polypeptide(L)'
;MRVSGKRYPNKNLRFIWILFLLFLILSDCSIMNNISRRDREKSEVATFLPLPDETLESLSFNARITVQTTLSDMTISAKVYYSGMDSINIQIKDPLKRKLATVWLIDNSYYLWLQRENRELSGSEFPENINDFQIPDIPISSISHLLIGQIDSKNTNYKIKRDQFGRLQQVFPKSDQNVTIQYNHWVTIDSSYQIPDDIRITNNQNTTIDIHSSQFRLKIRKLS
;
A
#
# COMPACT_ATOMS: atom_id res chain seq x y z
N MET A 1 1.87 -60.72 7.15
CA MET A 1 2.04 -60.11 8.48
C MET A 1 1.05 -58.95 8.62
N ARG A 2 0.10 -59.04 9.56
CA ARG A 2 -0.88 -57.98 9.85
C ARG A 2 -0.35 -57.12 11.01
N VAL A 3 -0.15 -55.83 10.78
CA VAL A 3 0.15 -54.87 11.86
C VAL A 3 -1.17 -54.34 12.40
N SER A 4 -1.51 -54.76 13.62
CA SER A 4 -2.66 -54.24 14.39
C SER A 4 -2.27 -52.92 15.05
N GLY A 5 -2.78 -51.80 14.52
CA GLY A 5 -2.65 -50.49 15.14
C GLY A 5 -3.66 -50.30 16.27
N LYS A 6 -3.25 -50.51 17.51
CA LYS A 6 -4.03 -50.15 18.71
C LYS A 6 -4.26 -48.63 18.72
N ARG A 7 -5.52 -48.19 18.60
CA ARG A 7 -5.91 -46.78 18.82
C ARG A 7 -5.92 -46.50 20.33
N TYR A 8 -4.99 -45.68 20.80
CA TYR A 8 -5.00 -45.20 22.18
C TYR A 8 -6.06 -44.09 22.35
N PRO A 9 -6.98 -44.19 23.32
CA PRO A 9 -7.94 -43.13 23.59
C PRO A 9 -7.22 -41.92 24.20
N ASN A 10 -7.25 -40.81 23.47
CA ASN A 10 -6.56 -39.56 23.77
C ASN A 10 -7.22 -38.80 24.93
N LYS A 11 -7.13 -39.34 26.16
CA LYS A 11 -7.61 -38.67 27.39
C LYS A 11 -6.81 -37.39 27.72
N ASN A 12 -5.61 -37.23 27.15
CA ASN A 12 -4.74 -36.07 27.37
C ASN A 12 -5.04 -34.88 26.45
N LEU A 13 -5.86 -35.05 25.41
CA LEU A 13 -6.19 -33.95 24.49
C LEU A 13 -7.06 -32.89 25.18
N ARG A 14 -7.94 -33.29 26.11
CA ARG A 14 -8.79 -32.37 26.89
C ARG A 14 -7.97 -31.49 27.85
N PHE A 15 -6.86 -32.00 28.38
CA PHE A 15 -5.95 -31.23 29.24
C PHE A 15 -5.22 -30.13 28.46
N ILE A 16 -4.85 -30.37 27.20
CA ILE A 16 -4.16 -29.38 26.35
C ILE A 16 -5.08 -28.20 26.02
N TRP A 17 -6.37 -28.44 25.76
CA TRP A 17 -7.35 -27.37 25.53
C TRP A 17 -7.62 -26.52 26.78
N ILE A 18 -7.65 -27.14 27.96
CA ILE A 18 -7.83 -26.40 29.23
C ILE A 18 -6.59 -25.55 29.53
N LEU A 19 -5.37 -26.05 29.27
CA LEU A 19 -4.13 -25.29 29.46
C LEU A 19 -4.03 -24.09 28.48
N PHE A 20 -4.49 -24.27 27.23
CA PHE A 20 -4.50 -23.21 26.21
C PHE A 20 -5.54 -22.12 26.53
N LEU A 21 -6.72 -22.50 27.06
CA LEU A 21 -7.72 -21.55 27.56
C LEU A 21 -7.26 -20.80 28.81
N LEU A 22 -6.51 -21.44 29.71
CA LEU A 22 -5.93 -20.78 30.90
C LEU A 22 -4.87 -19.74 30.51
N PHE A 23 -4.11 -20.00 29.43
CA PHE A 23 -3.10 -19.06 28.92
C PHE A 23 -3.73 -17.80 28.31
N LEU A 24 -4.92 -17.90 27.73
CA LEU A 24 -5.63 -16.76 27.13
C LEU A 24 -6.30 -15.83 28.16
N ILE A 25 -6.57 -16.31 29.39
CA ILE A 25 -7.19 -15.51 30.47
C ILE A 25 -6.12 -14.80 31.33
N LEU A 26 -4.87 -15.29 31.33
CA LEU A 26 -3.76 -14.71 32.10
C LEU A 26 -2.92 -13.70 31.32
N SER A 27 -3.22 -13.44 30.05
CA SER A 27 -2.49 -12.49 29.20
C SER A 27 -3.11 -11.10 29.11
N ASP A 28 -3.99 -10.70 30.03
CA ASP A 28 -4.44 -9.30 30.11
C ASP A 28 -4.63 -8.81 31.55
N CYS A 29 -3.52 -8.48 32.19
CA CYS A 29 -3.49 -7.50 33.28
C CYS A 29 -2.05 -7.04 33.56
N SER A 30 -1.62 -5.96 32.92
CA SER A 30 -0.74 -5.01 33.59
C SER A 30 -1.08 -3.58 33.16
N ILE A 31 -1.75 -2.89 34.07
CA ILE A 31 -2.06 -1.46 34.04
C ILE A 31 -0.78 -0.65 34.30
N MET A 32 -0.60 0.35 33.43
CA MET A 32 0.10 1.64 33.56
C MET A 32 1.50 1.71 34.19
N ASN A 33 2.42 2.24 33.39
CA ASN A 33 3.28 3.33 33.87
C ASN A 33 2.93 4.61 33.11
N ASN A 34 2.50 5.62 33.87
CA ASN A 34 2.44 7.02 33.44
C ASN A 34 3.87 7.47 33.12
N ILE A 35 4.27 7.38 31.86
CA ILE A 35 5.47 8.05 31.39
C ILE A 35 5.11 9.53 31.30
N SER A 36 5.70 10.27 32.25
CA SER A 36 5.80 11.72 32.27
C SER A 36 5.91 12.28 30.85
N ARG A 37 4.94 13.13 30.51
CA ARG A 37 4.92 14.00 29.35
C ARG A 37 6.13 14.94 29.46
N ARG A 38 7.31 14.46 29.07
CA ARG A 38 8.40 15.34 28.64
C ARG A 38 7.89 16.02 27.38
N ASP A 39 7.92 17.34 27.40
CA ASP A 39 7.82 18.19 26.22
C ASP A 39 8.82 17.67 25.18
N ARG A 40 8.33 16.79 24.31
CA ARG A 40 8.96 16.60 23.02
C ARG A 40 8.67 17.89 22.28
N GLU A 41 9.70 18.72 22.17
CA GLU A 41 9.91 19.54 20.98
C GLU A 41 9.27 18.84 19.79
N LYS A 42 8.50 19.60 18.99
CA LYS A 42 8.01 19.17 17.68
C LYS A 42 9.19 18.63 16.87
N SER A 43 9.47 17.36 17.04
CA SER A 43 10.38 16.61 16.20
C SER A 43 9.63 16.51 14.88
N GLU A 44 10.13 17.24 13.89
CA GLU A 44 9.64 17.19 12.53
C GLU A 44 9.66 15.72 12.10
N VAL A 45 8.49 15.09 12.12
CA VAL A 45 8.33 13.70 11.70
C VAL A 45 8.59 13.70 10.20
N ALA A 46 9.71 13.12 9.79
CA ALA A 46 10.01 12.92 8.39
C ALA A 46 8.92 12.02 7.76
N THR A 47 8.01 12.61 6.99
CA THR A 47 7.34 11.96 5.85
C THR A 47 8.38 11.16 5.06
N PHE A 48 8.06 10.00 4.44
CA PHE A 48 8.91 8.98 3.73
C PHE A 48 10.10 9.48 2.87
N LEU A 49 10.82 10.50 3.26
CA LEU A 49 12.06 10.97 2.68
C LEU A 49 13.12 10.13 3.40
N PRO A 50 14.01 9.46 2.66
CA PRO A 50 15.15 8.81 3.28
C PRO A 50 15.91 9.85 4.13
N LEU A 51 16.54 9.40 5.21
CA LEU A 51 17.38 10.27 6.01
C LEU A 51 18.47 10.89 5.10
N PRO A 52 19.05 12.06 5.47
CA PRO A 52 19.99 12.78 4.60
C PRO A 52 21.15 11.93 4.04
N ASP A 53 21.58 10.91 4.79
CA ASP A 53 22.70 10.03 4.44
C ASP A 53 22.24 8.67 3.88
N GLU A 54 20.99 8.57 3.42
CA GLU A 54 20.36 7.34 2.98
C GLU A 54 19.67 7.51 1.63
N THR A 55 19.57 6.41 0.89
CA THR A 55 18.75 6.35 -0.32
C THR A 55 17.92 5.07 -0.33
N LEU A 56 16.73 5.16 -0.91
CA LEU A 56 15.87 4.00 -1.11
C LEU A 56 16.54 3.06 -2.12
N GLU A 57 16.88 1.85 -1.69
CA GLU A 57 17.35 0.81 -2.63
C GLU A 57 16.16 0.06 -3.21
N SER A 58 15.26 -0.41 -2.35
CA SER A 58 14.02 -1.07 -2.79
C SER A 58 12.92 -0.98 -1.74
N LEU A 59 11.68 -0.92 -2.20
CA LEU A 59 10.48 -1.09 -1.38
C LEU A 59 9.55 -2.08 -2.07
N SER A 60 8.99 -3.04 -1.33
CA SER A 60 7.97 -3.94 -1.88
C SER A 60 6.82 -4.14 -0.92
N PHE A 61 5.61 -4.29 -1.46
CA PHE A 61 4.41 -4.56 -0.69
C PHE A 61 3.35 -5.26 -1.54
N ASN A 62 2.36 -5.86 -0.88
CA ASN A 62 1.15 -6.33 -1.52
C ASN A 62 0.07 -5.28 -1.39
N ALA A 63 -0.73 -5.08 -2.43
CA ALA A 63 -1.88 -4.21 -2.42
C ALA A 63 -3.15 -5.02 -2.75
N ARG A 64 -4.22 -4.79 -2.01
CA ARG A 64 -5.59 -5.17 -2.38
C ARG A 64 -6.27 -3.92 -2.89
N ILE A 65 -6.66 -3.92 -4.16
CA ILE A 65 -7.27 -2.78 -4.82
C ILE A 65 -8.73 -3.12 -5.06
N THR A 66 -9.64 -2.31 -4.54
CA THR A 66 -11.07 -2.40 -4.77
C THR A 66 -11.50 -1.21 -5.60
N VAL A 67 -12.04 -1.46 -6.79
CA VAL A 67 -12.60 -0.45 -7.68
C VAL A 67 -14.11 -0.59 -7.63
N GLN A 68 -14.78 0.44 -7.15
CA GLN A 68 -16.23 0.54 -7.13
C GLN A 68 -16.65 1.56 -8.18
N THR A 69 -17.58 1.19 -9.04
CA THR A 69 -18.15 2.04 -10.08
C THR A 69 -19.67 2.02 -9.96
N THR A 70 -20.37 2.84 -10.75
CA THR A 70 -21.84 2.76 -10.82
C THR A 70 -22.36 1.44 -11.39
N LEU A 71 -21.55 0.72 -12.16
CA LEU A 71 -21.94 -0.50 -12.86
C LEU A 71 -21.53 -1.78 -12.15
N SER A 72 -20.36 -1.77 -11.51
CA SER A 72 -19.79 -2.97 -10.87
C SER A 72 -18.71 -2.65 -9.85
N ASP A 73 -18.51 -3.60 -8.94
CA ASP A 73 -17.41 -3.61 -7.99
C ASP A 73 -16.42 -4.71 -8.38
N MET A 74 -15.14 -4.39 -8.37
CA MET A 74 -14.05 -5.32 -8.65
C MET A 74 -13.01 -5.25 -7.55
N THR A 75 -12.54 -6.42 -7.09
CA THR A 75 -11.36 -6.52 -6.22
C THR A 75 -10.25 -7.28 -6.94
N ILE A 76 -9.08 -6.67 -7.01
CA ILE A 76 -7.85 -7.28 -7.55
C ILE A 76 -6.74 -7.25 -6.50
N SER A 77 -5.77 -8.15 -6.67
CA SER A 77 -4.56 -8.15 -5.85
C SER A 77 -3.39 -7.71 -6.71
N ALA A 78 -2.53 -6.86 -6.17
CA ALA A 78 -1.30 -6.43 -6.81
C ALA A 78 -0.10 -6.70 -5.91
N LYS A 79 1.06 -6.95 -6.52
CA LYS A 79 2.36 -6.87 -5.85
C LYS A 79 3.11 -5.70 -6.45
N VAL A 80 3.54 -4.77 -5.60
CA VAL A 80 4.25 -3.56 -5.98
C VAL A 80 5.72 -3.69 -5.57
N TYR A 81 6.61 -3.28 -6.47
CA TYR A 81 8.05 -3.28 -6.25
C TYR A 81 8.65 -1.99 -6.79
N TYR A 82 9.28 -1.23 -5.91
CA TYR A 82 10.09 -0.06 -6.20
C TYR A 82 11.56 -0.47 -6.29
N SER A 83 12.23 0.00 -7.32
CA SER A 83 13.69 -0.05 -7.46
C SER A 83 14.20 1.39 -7.46
N GLY A 84 14.70 1.87 -6.32
CA GLY A 84 14.85 3.31 -6.12
C GLY A 84 13.50 4.05 -6.10
N MET A 85 13.53 5.36 -6.36
CA MET A 85 12.34 6.22 -6.38
C MET A 85 11.67 6.29 -7.76
N ASP A 86 12.42 6.03 -8.83
CA ASP A 86 12.01 6.35 -10.21
C ASP A 86 11.45 5.16 -10.99
N SER A 87 11.60 3.94 -10.45
CA SER A 87 11.18 2.71 -11.13
C SER A 87 10.22 1.90 -10.28
N ILE A 88 9.03 1.64 -10.83
CA ILE A 88 8.00 0.82 -10.18
C ILE A 88 7.59 -0.31 -11.11
N ASN A 89 7.47 -1.50 -10.54
CA ASN A 89 6.81 -2.64 -11.14
C ASN A 89 5.56 -3.00 -10.32
N ILE A 90 4.41 -3.10 -11.00
CA ILE A 90 3.14 -3.50 -10.42
C ILE A 90 2.67 -4.76 -11.15
N GLN A 91 2.65 -5.89 -10.45
CA GLN A 91 2.08 -7.14 -10.97
C GLN A 91 0.66 -7.30 -10.44
N ILE A 92 -0.32 -7.18 -11.33
CA ILE A 92 -1.74 -7.37 -11.04
C ILE A 92 -2.12 -8.85 -11.24
N LYS A 93 -2.91 -9.37 -10.30
CA LYS A 93 -3.41 -10.75 -10.28
C LYS A 93 -4.92 -10.77 -10.11
N ASP A 94 -5.54 -11.76 -10.73
CA ASP A 94 -6.95 -12.06 -10.53
C ASP A 94 -7.21 -12.66 -9.12
N PRO A 95 -8.47 -12.82 -8.71
CA PRO A 95 -8.82 -13.47 -7.44
C PRO A 95 -8.28 -14.91 -7.30
N LEU A 96 -7.98 -15.58 -8.42
CA LEU A 96 -7.36 -16.91 -8.46
C LEU A 96 -5.83 -16.86 -8.47
N LYS A 97 -5.23 -15.70 -8.19
CA LYS A 97 -3.78 -15.42 -8.14
C LYS A 97 -3.05 -15.60 -9.47
N ARG A 98 -3.77 -15.68 -10.59
CA ARG A 98 -3.19 -15.75 -11.94
C ARG A 98 -2.80 -14.34 -12.38
N LYS A 99 -1.67 -14.23 -13.07
CA LYS A 99 -1.18 -12.95 -13.60
C LYS A 99 -2.18 -12.39 -14.64
N LEU A 100 -2.62 -11.15 -14.45
CA LEU A 100 -3.54 -10.46 -15.36
C LEU A 100 -2.80 -9.41 -16.19
N ALA A 101 -2.06 -8.54 -15.50
CA ALA A 101 -1.34 -7.46 -16.11
C ALA A 101 -0.08 -7.16 -15.33
N THR A 102 0.92 -6.62 -16.02
CA THR A 102 2.11 -6.05 -15.39
C THR A 102 2.28 -4.61 -15.89
N VAL A 103 2.48 -3.69 -14.96
CA VAL A 103 2.76 -2.29 -15.24
C VAL A 103 4.19 -2.00 -14.80
N TRP A 104 4.96 -1.36 -15.66
CA TRP A 104 6.23 -0.76 -15.34
C TRP A 104 6.10 0.75 -15.50
N LEU A 105 6.50 1.50 -14.48
CA LEU A 105 6.63 2.95 -14.53
C LEU A 105 8.12 3.25 -14.42
N ILE A 106 8.71 3.80 -15.48
CA ILE A 106 10.14 4.10 -15.58
C ILE A 106 10.26 5.44 -16.28
N ASP A 107 11.02 6.38 -15.71
CA ASP A 107 11.33 7.68 -16.33
C ASP A 107 10.09 8.42 -16.87
N ASN A 108 9.04 8.52 -16.05
CA ASN A 108 7.74 9.12 -16.40
C ASN A 108 6.99 8.47 -17.57
N SER A 109 7.40 7.29 -18.00
CA SER A 109 6.70 6.49 -19.00
C SER A 109 6.10 5.24 -18.36
N TYR A 110 4.99 4.75 -18.92
CA TYR A 110 4.46 3.44 -18.59
C TYR A 110 4.72 2.44 -19.70
N TYR A 111 4.84 1.18 -19.29
CA TYR A 111 4.68 0.01 -20.13
C TYR A 111 3.71 -0.93 -19.43
N LEU A 112 2.61 -1.28 -20.10
CA LEU A 112 1.53 -2.13 -19.62
C LEU A 112 1.44 -3.35 -20.50
N TRP A 113 1.60 -4.52 -19.91
CA TRP A 113 1.39 -5.80 -20.56
C TRP A 113 0.14 -6.48 -20.03
N LEU A 114 -0.90 -6.58 -20.85
CA LEU A 114 -2.13 -7.31 -20.61
C LEU A 114 -1.93 -8.79 -20.99
N GLN A 115 -1.59 -9.60 -20.00
CA GLN A 115 -1.06 -10.95 -20.20
C GLN A 115 -2.07 -11.93 -20.78
N ARG A 116 -3.37 -11.71 -20.51
CA ARG A 116 -4.46 -12.56 -21.05
C ARG A 116 -4.76 -12.29 -22.51
N GLU A 117 -4.63 -11.04 -22.90
CA GLU A 117 -4.89 -10.56 -24.26
C GLU A 117 -3.63 -10.63 -25.12
N ASN A 118 -2.47 -10.90 -24.51
CA ASN A 118 -1.16 -10.77 -25.13
C ASN A 118 -1.00 -9.40 -25.83
N ARG A 119 -1.45 -8.34 -25.13
CA ARG A 119 -1.46 -6.97 -25.64
C ARG A 119 -0.54 -6.10 -24.81
N GLU A 120 0.20 -5.24 -25.50
CA GLU A 120 1.16 -4.32 -24.89
C GLU A 120 0.76 -2.89 -25.21
N LEU A 121 0.94 -2.00 -24.24
CA LEU A 121 0.65 -0.58 -24.31
C LEU A 121 1.80 0.18 -23.65
N SER A 122 2.18 1.33 -24.20
CA SER A 122 3.22 2.17 -23.62
C SER A 122 3.05 3.62 -24.02
N GLY A 123 3.54 4.54 -23.19
CA GLY A 123 3.51 5.96 -23.47
C GLY A 123 3.89 6.80 -22.25
N SER A 124 3.76 8.12 -22.39
CA SER A 124 3.95 9.10 -21.32
C SER A 124 2.67 9.41 -20.54
N GLU A 125 1.51 8.96 -21.05
CA GLU A 125 0.18 9.22 -20.49
C GLU A 125 -0.66 7.95 -20.57
N PHE A 126 -1.43 7.66 -19.51
CA PHE A 126 -2.35 6.52 -19.55
C PHE A 126 -3.40 6.72 -20.64
N PRO A 127 -3.85 5.64 -21.31
CA PRO A 127 -4.96 5.77 -22.24
C PRO A 127 -6.20 6.28 -21.48
N GLU A 128 -6.95 7.21 -22.07
CA GLU A 128 -8.15 7.77 -21.44
C GLU A 128 -9.14 6.68 -21.02
N ASN A 129 -9.24 5.62 -21.83
CA ASN A 129 -10.13 4.49 -21.61
C ASN A 129 -9.41 3.14 -21.83
N ILE A 130 -9.75 2.14 -21.01
CA ILE A 130 -9.43 0.73 -21.27
C ILE A 130 -10.72 -0.08 -21.15
N ASN A 131 -11.17 -0.69 -22.26
CA ASN A 131 -12.35 -1.56 -22.31
C ASN A 131 -13.56 -0.96 -21.53
N ASP A 132 -13.92 0.27 -21.88
CA ASP A 132 -15.03 1.07 -21.30
C ASP A 132 -14.81 1.58 -19.87
N PHE A 133 -13.66 1.30 -19.25
CA PHE A 133 -13.27 1.92 -18.00
C PHE A 133 -12.50 3.22 -18.27
N GLN A 134 -13.04 4.34 -17.81
CA GLN A 134 -12.33 5.62 -17.83
C GLN A 134 -11.28 5.66 -16.73
N ILE A 135 -10.02 5.84 -17.11
CA ILE A 135 -8.94 5.97 -16.15
C ILE A 135 -9.02 7.38 -15.54
N PRO A 136 -9.01 7.53 -14.20
CA PRO A 136 -8.91 8.85 -13.60
C PRO A 136 -7.62 9.52 -14.08
N ASP A 137 -7.72 10.79 -14.50
CA ASP A 137 -6.58 11.56 -14.98
C ASP A 137 -5.60 11.83 -13.83
N ILE A 138 -4.62 10.93 -13.69
CA ILE A 138 -3.54 11.01 -12.73
C ILE A 138 -2.23 10.93 -13.54
N PRO A 139 -1.44 12.01 -13.59
CA PRO A 139 -0.13 12.04 -14.22
C PRO A 139 0.75 10.89 -13.74
N ILE A 140 1.36 10.18 -14.70
CA ILE A 140 2.20 9.00 -14.46
C ILE A 140 3.34 9.32 -13.49
N SER A 141 3.98 10.48 -13.67
CA SER A 141 5.05 11.01 -12.82
C SER A 141 4.65 11.20 -11.36
N SER A 142 3.34 11.30 -11.09
CA SER A 142 2.81 11.50 -9.75
C SER A 142 2.40 10.18 -9.10
N ILE A 143 2.00 9.16 -9.85
CA ILE A 143 1.54 7.86 -9.27
C ILE A 143 2.63 7.24 -8.38
N SER A 144 3.88 7.28 -8.84
CA SER A 144 5.00 6.68 -8.11
C SER A 144 5.16 7.23 -6.71
N HIS A 145 5.11 8.54 -6.60
CA HIS A 145 5.20 9.29 -5.35
C HIS A 145 3.93 9.17 -4.52
N LEU A 146 2.75 9.25 -5.15
CA LEU A 146 1.47 9.22 -4.45
C LEU A 146 1.25 7.90 -3.69
N LEU A 147 1.61 6.76 -4.28
CA LEU A 147 1.46 5.46 -3.62
C LEU A 147 2.29 5.30 -2.33
N ILE A 148 3.34 6.09 -2.17
CA ILE A 148 4.19 6.12 -0.96
C ILE A 148 3.97 7.40 -0.13
N GLY A 149 2.92 8.16 -0.43
CA GLY A 149 2.56 9.34 0.33
C GLY A 149 3.51 10.53 0.14
N GLN A 150 4.17 10.58 -1.02
CA GLN A 150 5.00 11.70 -1.45
C GLN A 150 4.33 12.47 -2.58
N ILE A 151 4.76 13.71 -2.74
CA ILE A 151 4.39 14.56 -3.87
C ILE A 151 5.54 15.54 -4.10
N ASP A 152 5.92 15.75 -5.36
CA ASP A 152 6.90 16.77 -5.70
C ASP A 152 6.31 18.14 -5.31
N SER A 153 6.98 18.82 -4.37
CA SER A 153 6.58 20.15 -3.89
C SER A 153 6.66 21.21 -5.00
N LYS A 154 7.40 20.94 -6.08
CA LYS A 154 7.46 21.78 -7.27
C LYS A 154 6.33 21.52 -8.25
N ASN A 155 5.56 20.44 -8.06
CA ASN A 155 4.40 20.15 -8.90
C ASN A 155 3.26 21.11 -8.58
N THR A 156 3.12 22.14 -9.41
CA THR A 156 2.19 23.25 -9.22
C THR A 156 0.74 22.86 -9.45
N ASN A 157 0.44 21.64 -9.91
CA ASN A 157 -0.92 21.25 -10.31
C ASN A 157 -1.78 20.70 -9.16
N TYR A 158 -1.29 20.64 -7.92
CA TYR A 158 -2.04 20.10 -6.79
C TYR A 158 -2.18 21.06 -5.61
N LYS A 159 -3.35 21.03 -4.96
CA LYS A 159 -3.55 21.49 -3.58
C LYS A 159 -3.35 20.30 -2.64
N ILE A 160 -2.63 20.53 -1.55
CA ILE A 160 -2.24 19.48 -0.60
C ILE A 160 -2.74 19.87 0.78
N LYS A 161 -3.36 18.93 1.48
CA LYS A 161 -3.63 19.02 2.90
C LYS A 161 -2.73 18.04 3.64
N ARG A 162 -2.08 18.51 4.69
CA ARG A 162 -1.21 17.71 5.56
C ARG A 162 -1.84 17.53 6.94
N ASP A 163 -1.52 16.43 7.59
CA ASP A 163 -1.90 16.21 8.98
C ASP A 163 -0.95 16.93 9.96
N GLN A 164 -1.19 16.76 11.27
CA GLN A 164 -0.38 17.36 12.32
C GLN A 164 1.09 16.89 12.35
N PHE A 165 1.40 15.80 11.66
CA PHE A 165 2.75 15.23 11.54
C PHE A 165 3.42 15.60 10.21
N GLY A 166 2.80 16.48 9.40
CA GLY A 166 3.34 16.91 8.11
C GLY A 166 3.12 15.91 6.97
N ARG A 167 2.38 14.83 7.19
CA ARG A 167 2.15 13.76 6.20
C ARG A 167 1.01 14.14 5.28
N LEU A 168 0.99 13.59 4.06
CA LEU A 168 -0.14 13.83 3.16
C LEU A 168 -1.44 13.28 3.79
N GLN A 169 -2.44 14.13 3.90
CA GLN A 169 -3.78 13.73 4.32
C GLN A 169 -4.72 13.66 3.12
N GLN A 170 -4.69 14.70 2.27
CA GLN A 170 -5.48 14.76 1.05
C GLN A 170 -4.71 15.51 -0.05
N VAL A 171 -4.91 15.08 -1.30
CA VAL A 171 -4.38 15.73 -2.51
C VAL A 171 -5.54 15.97 -3.47
N PHE A 172 -5.60 17.19 -4.00
CA PHE A 172 -6.62 17.65 -4.94
C PHE A 172 -5.93 18.31 -6.14
N PRO A 173 -6.31 18.03 -7.39
CA PRO A 173 -5.89 18.82 -8.54
C PRO A 173 -6.29 20.30 -8.39
N LYS A 174 -5.49 21.21 -8.96
CA LYS A 174 -5.80 22.65 -9.01
C LYS A 174 -6.73 23.01 -10.16
N SER A 175 -6.71 22.24 -11.26
CA SER A 175 -7.69 22.34 -12.34
C SER A 175 -9.02 21.70 -11.90
N ASP A 176 -10.10 21.92 -12.66
CA ASP A 176 -11.46 21.35 -12.46
C ASP A 176 -11.54 19.81 -12.50
N GLN A 177 -10.42 19.14 -12.28
CA GLN A 177 -10.32 17.70 -12.15
C GLN A 177 -10.68 17.30 -10.72
N ASN A 178 -11.85 16.69 -10.57
CA ASN A 178 -12.41 16.29 -9.29
C ASN A 178 -11.91 14.92 -8.82
N VAL A 179 -10.62 14.64 -9.03
CA VAL A 179 -9.98 13.47 -8.42
C VAL A 179 -9.56 13.89 -7.01
N THR A 180 -10.00 13.16 -5.99
CA THR A 180 -9.50 13.37 -4.62
C THR A 180 -8.75 12.13 -4.20
N ILE A 181 -7.51 12.31 -3.74
CA ILE A 181 -6.70 11.25 -3.15
C ILE A 181 -6.64 11.50 -1.65
N GLN A 182 -7.11 10.55 -0.86
CA GLN A 182 -7.14 10.61 0.59
C GLN A 182 -6.27 9.50 1.17
N TYR A 183 -5.46 9.86 2.16
CA TYR A 183 -4.60 8.96 2.91
C TYR A 183 -5.24 8.72 4.28
N ASN A 184 -5.94 7.60 4.43
CA ASN A 184 -6.75 7.30 5.61
C ASN A 184 -5.92 6.81 6.79
N HIS A 185 -4.87 6.05 6.50
CA HIS A 185 -4.03 5.43 7.50
C HIS A 185 -2.56 5.38 7.05
N TRP A 186 -1.67 5.39 8.04
CA TRP A 186 -0.22 5.41 7.87
C TRP A 186 0.39 4.41 8.84
N VAL A 187 1.35 3.62 8.36
CA VAL A 187 2.08 2.64 9.17
C VAL A 187 3.55 2.97 9.24
N THR A 188 4.17 2.64 10.38
CA THR A 188 5.61 2.70 10.55
C THR A 188 6.25 1.39 10.09
N ILE A 189 7.20 1.46 9.16
CA ILE A 189 8.02 0.35 8.68
C ILE A 189 9.47 0.61 9.05
N ASP A 190 10.20 -0.46 9.37
CA ASP A 190 11.62 -0.44 9.75
C ASP A 190 11.97 0.64 10.80
N SER A 191 11.12 0.76 11.82
CA SER A 191 11.22 1.65 13.00
C SER A 191 11.13 3.17 12.77
N SER A 192 11.37 3.67 11.55
CA SER A 192 11.49 5.12 11.29
C SER A 192 10.68 5.63 10.10
N TYR A 193 10.33 4.79 9.14
CA TYR A 193 9.68 5.25 7.90
C TYR A 193 8.16 5.13 8.02
N GLN A 194 7.45 6.20 7.67
CA GLN A 194 5.99 6.17 7.62
C GLN A 194 5.51 6.11 6.18
N ILE A 195 4.66 5.14 5.88
CA ILE A 195 4.10 4.91 4.54
C ILE A 195 2.57 4.77 4.65
N PRO A 196 1.78 5.30 3.70
CA PRO A 196 0.35 5.06 3.71
C PRO A 196 0.05 3.61 3.35
N ASP A 197 -0.84 2.99 4.12
CA ASP A 197 -1.35 1.64 3.86
C ASP A 197 -2.84 1.61 3.50
N ASP A 198 -3.54 2.73 3.64
CA ASP A 198 -4.92 2.92 3.21
C ASP A 198 -5.04 4.23 2.42
N ILE A 199 -5.22 4.07 1.10
CA ILE A 199 -5.39 5.17 0.16
C ILE A 199 -6.74 5.02 -0.53
N ARG A 200 -7.52 6.10 -0.55
CA ARG A 200 -8.77 6.19 -1.28
C ARG A 200 -8.66 7.22 -2.39
N ILE A 201 -9.00 6.85 -3.61
CA ILE A 201 -9.10 7.74 -4.76
C ILE A 201 -10.57 7.82 -5.18
N THR A 202 -11.13 9.01 -5.25
CA THR A 202 -12.51 9.23 -5.71
C THR A 202 -12.52 10.16 -6.91
N ASN A 203 -13.37 9.90 -7.89
CA ASN A 203 -13.61 10.81 -9.02
C ASN A 203 -15.10 11.22 -9.11
N ASN A 204 -15.41 12.16 -10.01
CA ASN A 204 -16.78 12.64 -10.27
C ASN A 204 -17.78 11.61 -10.75
N GLN A 205 -17.32 10.48 -11.26
CA GLN A 205 -18.16 9.48 -11.92
C GLN A 205 -18.62 8.43 -10.93
N ASN A 206 -18.64 8.78 -9.63
CA ASN A 206 -18.85 7.87 -8.52
C ASN A 206 -17.91 6.65 -8.56
N THR A 207 -16.71 6.80 -9.14
CA THR A 207 -15.69 5.76 -9.03
C THR A 207 -14.90 5.98 -7.75
N THR A 208 -14.80 4.92 -6.96
CA THR A 208 -13.95 4.86 -5.77
C THR A 208 -12.93 3.76 -5.95
N ILE A 209 -11.66 4.08 -5.74
CA ILE A 209 -10.55 3.11 -5.75
C ILE A 209 -9.95 3.10 -4.35
N ASP A 210 -10.16 2.01 -3.63
CA ASP A 210 -9.57 1.77 -2.33
C ASP A 210 -8.35 0.85 -2.47
N ILE A 211 -7.20 1.30 -1.97
CA ILE A 211 -5.92 0.59 -2.01
C ILE A 211 -5.50 0.30 -0.57
N HIS A 212 -5.53 -0.98 -0.21
CA HIS A 212 -5.02 -1.46 1.07
C HIS A 212 -3.68 -2.17 0.88
N SER A 213 -2.62 -1.59 1.42
CA SER A 213 -1.26 -2.10 1.29
C SER A 213 -0.82 -2.87 2.54
N SER A 214 -0.01 -3.90 2.37
CA SER A 214 0.45 -4.75 3.47
C SER A 214 1.77 -5.45 3.13
N GLN A 215 2.38 -6.06 4.15
CA GLN A 215 3.63 -6.84 4.00
C GLN A 215 4.78 -6.04 3.39
N PHE A 216 4.94 -4.79 3.86
CA PHE A 216 6.03 -3.92 3.43
C PHE A 216 7.39 -4.54 3.74
N ARG A 217 8.30 -4.45 2.77
CA ARG A 217 9.72 -4.79 2.91
C ARG A 217 10.53 -3.64 2.34
N LEU A 218 11.32 -3.03 3.20
CA LEU A 218 12.16 -1.89 2.88
C LEU A 218 13.62 -2.31 2.86
N LYS A 219 14.38 -1.78 1.91
CA LYS A 219 15.84 -1.85 1.90
C LYS A 219 16.39 -0.46 1.61
N ILE A 220 17.22 0.02 2.53
CA ILE A 220 17.86 1.33 2.47
C ILE A 220 19.36 1.13 2.28
N ARG A 221 19.97 1.99 1.47
CA ARG A 221 21.42 2.05 1.27
C ARG A 221 21.96 3.31 1.93
N LYS A 222 23.02 3.16 2.73
CA LYS A 222 23.77 4.30 3.28
C LYS A 222 24.66 4.93 2.20
N LEU A 223 24.65 6.26 2.15
CA LEU A 223 25.54 7.08 1.35
C LEU A 223 26.76 7.36 2.23
N SER A 224 27.81 6.57 2.02
CA SER A 224 29.10 6.67 2.74
C SER A 224 29.88 7.92 2.38
#